data_AF-A0A939AU56-F1
#
_entry.id   AF-A0A939AU56-F1
#
_cell.length_a   1.000
_cell.length_b   1.000
_cell.length_c   1.000
_cell.angle_alpha   90.00
_cell.angle_beta   90.00
_cell.angle_gamma   90.00
#
_symmetry.space_group_name_H-M   'P 1'
#
loop_
_entity.id
_entity.type
_entity.pdbx_description
1 polymer ?
#
loop_
_entity_poly.entity_id
_entity_poly.type
_entity_poly.pdbx_seq_one_letter_code
_entity_poly.pdbx_strand_id
1 'polypeptide(L)'
;MPFQPPTSNFQPPTSNLQPPPPNIVLTGFMGTGKTVVGREAAARLGRRFVDLDDLIVERAGKSIPDIFAQDGEPAFRRLEAALCQELRAPAGLVVATGGGAVLNPANREALAAGGIVICLEAGLETISARLAGQAQNRVAADHTCPERSRRDDLVHERPLLAGPDPRNRLAALLAQRREVYATLPRRLDTTSLSVEAAAERVLGIAAGLPEGGCRIPIGGGGRAEQSGSDAAPGHDHAAGYDVLIAPGLLAQAGQRIGAAGLRPGRCAVATNPTVGGYHAGALLASLRQAGFEPLVFELPDGETYKTLETVAGLYDRLAAARLARDEPVIALGGGVIGDMAGFVAATWLRGVPFVQIPTSLLAMVDASVGGKVAVDLPAGKNLVGAFKQPAVVLIDPALLATLPAAEFRSGMAEVLKAGLIGDAELFAACQEEIASLPLAPDKSTLMIAAAVRVKARIVESDPFETGDRAWLNLGHTFGHALELISSYTLRHGEAIGLGMIAAAELSAALGCCAADLPQGVRDAVGRLGLPVRHAFDPTAALAATATDKKRRGRSPRFVLPRRIGEVRVVEGVAAAAVRAALEGILAREDGERNTL
;
A
#
# COMPACT_ATOMS: atom_id res chain seq x y z
N MET A 1 2.25 68.34 -4.66
CA MET A 1 2.81 67.34 -5.59
C MET A 1 1.96 66.08 -5.49
N PRO A 2 1.52 65.48 -6.60
CA PRO A 2 0.51 64.43 -6.58
C PRO A 2 1.12 63.06 -6.21
N PHE A 3 0.31 62.27 -5.52
CA PHE A 3 0.58 60.90 -5.06
C PHE A 3 0.63 59.97 -6.28
N GLN A 4 1.76 59.30 -6.54
CA GLN A 4 1.83 58.21 -7.51
C GLN A 4 1.47 56.89 -6.81
N PRO A 5 0.48 56.12 -7.29
CA PRO A 5 0.21 54.80 -6.74
C PRO A 5 1.31 53.81 -7.17
N PRO A 6 1.64 52.81 -6.33
CA PRO A 6 2.65 51.83 -6.67
C PRO A 6 2.20 50.98 -7.86
N THR A 7 3.11 50.79 -8.82
CA THR A 7 2.94 49.87 -9.94
C THR A 7 2.80 48.45 -9.41
N SER A 8 1.58 47.95 -9.44
CA SER A 8 1.23 46.56 -9.15
C SER A 8 1.87 45.63 -10.20
N ASN A 9 3.00 45.02 -9.85
CA ASN A 9 3.57 43.86 -10.56
C ASN A 9 2.74 42.59 -10.25
N PHE A 10 1.44 42.64 -10.52
CA PHE A 10 0.60 41.46 -10.47
C PHE A 10 0.87 40.63 -11.72
N GLN A 11 1.87 39.76 -11.66
CA GLN A 11 1.93 38.62 -12.56
C GLN A 11 0.76 37.71 -12.17
N PRO A 12 -0.18 37.41 -13.10
CA PRO A 12 -1.20 36.41 -12.82
C PRO A 12 -0.51 35.09 -12.47
N PRO A 13 -1.06 34.27 -11.55
CA PRO A 13 -0.52 32.96 -11.27
C PRO A 13 -0.46 32.20 -12.59
N THR A 14 0.75 31.92 -13.08
CA THR A 14 0.94 30.96 -14.16
C THR A 14 0.28 29.67 -13.68
N SER A 15 -0.78 29.24 -14.34
CA SER A 15 -1.47 28.01 -14.01
C SER A 15 -0.45 26.88 -13.95
N ASN A 16 -0.12 26.42 -12.74
CA ASN A 16 0.71 25.23 -12.47
C ASN A 16 -0.07 23.97 -12.86
N LEU A 17 -0.59 23.91 -14.08
CA LEU A 17 -1.15 22.68 -14.61
C LEU A 17 0.05 21.79 -14.94
N GLN A 18 0.38 20.88 -14.03
CA GLN A 18 1.27 19.78 -14.34
C GLN A 18 0.82 19.16 -15.67
N PRO A 19 1.74 18.85 -16.59
CA PRO A 19 1.38 18.22 -17.84
C PRO A 19 0.55 16.95 -17.54
N PRO A 20 -0.50 16.68 -18.33
CA PRO A 20 -1.36 15.55 -18.05
C PRO A 20 -0.53 14.26 -18.08
N PRO A 21 -0.78 13.33 -17.15
CA PRO A 21 0.05 12.14 -17.04
C PRO A 21 -0.08 11.27 -18.30
N PRO A 22 0.96 10.52 -18.69
CA PRO A 22 0.89 9.63 -19.85
C PRO A 22 -0.13 8.52 -19.63
N ASN A 23 -0.59 7.93 -20.74
CA ASN A 23 -1.43 6.72 -20.69
C ASN A 23 -0.65 5.53 -20.14
N ILE A 24 -1.34 4.61 -19.46
CA ILE A 24 -0.81 3.29 -19.11
C ILE A 24 -1.46 2.29 -20.05
N VAL A 25 -0.66 1.65 -20.92
CA VAL A 25 -1.17 0.74 -21.96
C VAL A 25 -0.79 -0.70 -21.61
N LEU A 26 -1.78 -1.52 -21.28
CA LEU A 26 -1.65 -2.94 -20.96
C LEU A 26 -1.87 -3.79 -22.20
N THR A 27 -0.84 -4.55 -22.56
CA THR A 27 -0.87 -5.48 -23.69
C THR A 27 -0.47 -6.90 -23.24
N GLY A 28 -0.39 -7.84 -24.18
CA GLY A 28 -0.05 -9.24 -23.91
C GLY A 28 -1.17 -10.21 -24.25
N PHE A 29 -0.89 -11.50 -24.06
CA PHE A 29 -1.75 -12.58 -24.53
C PHE A 29 -3.15 -12.59 -23.87
N MET A 30 -4.14 -13.23 -24.47
CA MET A 30 -5.45 -13.36 -23.82
C MET A 30 -5.33 -14.18 -22.52
N GLY A 31 -6.11 -13.86 -21.49
CA GLY A 31 -6.03 -14.55 -20.18
C GLY A 31 -4.88 -14.09 -19.26
N THR A 32 -4.04 -13.14 -19.68
CA THR A 32 -2.99 -12.55 -18.80
C THR A 32 -3.52 -11.48 -17.84
N GLY A 33 -4.81 -11.16 -17.88
CA GLY A 33 -5.46 -10.27 -16.91
C GLY A 33 -5.56 -8.78 -17.30
N LYS A 34 -5.17 -8.39 -18.52
CA LYS A 34 -5.18 -6.98 -19.01
C LYS A 34 -6.40 -6.16 -18.59
N THR A 35 -7.61 -6.63 -18.89
CA THR A 35 -8.85 -5.90 -18.59
C THR A 35 -9.10 -5.78 -17.09
N VAL A 36 -8.90 -6.85 -16.32
CA VAL A 36 -9.19 -6.87 -14.88
C VAL A 36 -8.14 -6.06 -14.11
N VAL A 37 -6.85 -6.26 -14.40
CA VAL A 37 -5.74 -5.49 -13.83
C VAL A 37 -5.81 -4.02 -14.25
N GLY A 38 -6.19 -3.74 -15.49
CA GLY A 38 -6.36 -2.37 -15.99
C GLY A 38 -7.49 -1.62 -15.31
N ARG A 39 -8.63 -2.26 -15.06
CA ARG A 39 -9.74 -1.67 -14.30
C ARG A 39 -9.33 -1.35 -12.87
N GLU A 40 -8.63 -2.28 -12.21
CA GLU A 40 -8.12 -2.08 -10.85
C GLU A 40 -7.11 -0.92 -10.80
N ALA A 41 -6.14 -0.88 -11.72
CA ALA A 41 -5.18 0.21 -11.81
C ALA A 41 -5.84 1.56 -12.10
N ALA A 42 -6.87 1.59 -12.96
CA ALA A 42 -7.63 2.80 -13.27
C ALA A 42 -8.40 3.32 -12.05
N ALA A 43 -9.08 2.42 -11.32
CA ALA A 43 -9.82 2.75 -10.11
C ALA A 43 -8.91 3.39 -9.05
N ARG A 44 -7.74 2.80 -8.79
CA ARG A 44 -6.75 3.32 -7.83
C ARG A 44 -6.18 4.68 -8.20
N LEU A 45 -6.07 4.96 -9.49
CA LEU A 45 -5.57 6.25 -9.98
C LEU A 45 -6.68 7.31 -10.14
N GLY A 46 -7.96 6.94 -9.97
CA GLY A 46 -9.08 7.80 -10.33
C GLY A 46 -9.12 8.15 -11.83
N ARG A 47 -8.62 7.26 -12.70
CA ARG A 47 -8.50 7.47 -14.15
C ARG A 47 -9.54 6.69 -14.92
N ARG A 48 -9.84 7.12 -16.15
CA ARG A 48 -10.73 6.40 -17.06
C ARG A 48 -10.03 5.13 -17.58
N PHE A 49 -10.70 3.99 -17.41
CA PHE A 49 -10.34 2.75 -18.07
C PHE A 49 -10.94 2.67 -19.48
N VAL A 50 -10.17 2.16 -20.43
CA VAL A 50 -10.57 1.94 -21.82
C VAL A 50 -10.12 0.54 -22.24
N ASP A 51 -11.04 -0.28 -22.75
CA ASP A 51 -10.69 -1.53 -23.43
C ASP A 51 -10.79 -1.32 -24.95
N LEU A 52 -9.71 -1.63 -25.67
CA LEU A 52 -9.64 -1.45 -27.12
C LEU A 52 -10.65 -2.36 -27.85
N ASP A 53 -10.88 -3.56 -27.32
CA ASP A 53 -11.83 -4.51 -27.91
C ASP A 53 -13.27 -3.96 -27.77
N ASP A 54 -13.60 -3.33 -26.63
CA ASP A 54 -14.89 -2.66 -26.41
C ASP A 54 -15.07 -1.47 -27.38
N LEU A 55 -14.02 -0.66 -27.58
CA LEU A 55 -14.05 0.44 -28.55
C LEU A 55 -14.23 -0.02 -30.00
N ILE A 56 -13.67 -1.18 -30.37
CA ILE A 56 -13.87 -1.77 -31.70
C ILE A 56 -15.34 -2.16 -31.89
N VAL A 57 -15.94 -2.81 -30.89
CA VAL A 57 -17.36 -3.20 -30.93
C VAL A 57 -18.26 -1.96 -31.03
N GLU A 58 -17.99 -0.93 -30.24
CA GLU A 58 -18.73 0.34 -30.28
C GLU A 58 -18.63 1.01 -31.67
N ARG A 59 -17.43 1.07 -32.24
CA ARG A 59 -17.19 1.72 -33.55
C ARG A 59 -17.79 0.93 -34.71
N ALA A 60 -17.74 -0.40 -34.66
CA ALA A 60 -18.25 -1.27 -35.72
C ALA A 60 -19.76 -1.50 -35.63
N GLY A 61 -20.37 -1.29 -34.45
CA GLY A 61 -21.77 -1.61 -34.20
C GLY A 61 -22.09 -3.10 -34.25
N LYS A 62 -21.07 -3.96 -34.15
CA LYS A 62 -21.14 -5.43 -34.28
C LYS A 62 -20.17 -6.11 -33.33
N SER A 63 -20.43 -7.35 -32.97
CA SER A 63 -19.52 -8.15 -32.14
C SER A 63 -18.21 -8.47 -32.88
N ILE A 64 -17.11 -8.73 -32.17
CA ILE A 64 -15.84 -9.13 -32.80
C ILE A 64 -16.01 -10.40 -33.67
N PRO A 65 -16.71 -11.46 -33.21
CA PRO A 65 -17.00 -12.61 -34.07
C PRO A 65 -17.73 -12.23 -35.38
N ASP A 66 -18.70 -11.32 -35.32
CA ASP A 66 -19.42 -10.85 -36.51
C ASP A 66 -18.51 -10.07 -37.47
N ILE A 67 -17.60 -9.24 -36.96
CA ILE A 67 -16.61 -8.54 -37.78
C ILE A 67 -15.73 -9.56 -38.53
N PHE A 68 -15.26 -10.60 -37.84
CA PHE A 68 -14.45 -11.63 -38.47
C PHE A 68 -15.24 -12.44 -39.52
N ALA A 69 -16.50 -12.75 -39.25
CA ALA A 69 -17.35 -13.52 -40.15
C ALA A 69 -17.81 -12.73 -41.39
N GLN A 70 -18.14 -11.45 -41.22
CA GLN A 70 -18.76 -10.62 -42.26
C GLN A 70 -17.73 -9.78 -43.02
N ASP A 71 -16.78 -9.17 -42.30
CA ASP A 71 -15.87 -8.15 -42.83
C ASP A 71 -14.41 -8.65 -42.93
N GLY A 72 -14.11 -9.78 -42.28
CA GLY A 72 -12.82 -10.46 -42.28
C GLY A 72 -11.77 -9.85 -41.34
N GLU A 73 -10.72 -10.63 -41.04
CA GLU A 73 -9.62 -10.18 -40.17
C GLU A 73 -8.95 -8.87 -40.65
N PRO A 74 -8.69 -8.63 -41.96
CA PRO A 74 -8.09 -7.37 -42.40
C PRO A 74 -8.92 -6.13 -42.03
N ALA A 75 -10.25 -6.23 -41.99
CA ALA A 75 -11.11 -5.13 -41.56
C ALA A 75 -10.96 -4.86 -40.06
N PHE A 76 -10.98 -5.91 -39.24
CA PHE A 76 -10.70 -5.82 -37.80
C PHE A 76 -9.35 -5.15 -37.53
N ARG A 77 -8.29 -5.57 -38.24
CA ARG A 77 -6.93 -5.01 -38.08
C ARG A 77 -6.83 -3.53 -38.48
N ARG A 78 -7.60 -3.07 -39.48
CA ARG A 78 -7.66 -1.65 -39.84
C ARG A 78 -8.32 -0.82 -38.74
N LEU A 79 -9.41 -1.31 -38.14
CA LEU A 79 -10.06 -0.65 -37.00
C LEU A 79 -9.14 -0.60 -35.78
N GLU A 80 -8.48 -1.72 -35.45
CA GLU A 80 -7.50 -1.82 -34.36
C GLU A 80 -6.36 -0.80 -34.53
N ALA A 81 -5.81 -0.68 -35.75
CA ALA A 81 -4.75 0.28 -36.05
C ALA A 81 -5.21 1.75 -35.96
N ALA A 82 -6.41 2.07 -36.45
CA ALA A 82 -6.97 3.42 -36.37
C ALA A 82 -7.17 3.85 -34.90
N LEU A 83 -7.73 2.98 -34.06
CA LEU A 83 -7.93 3.28 -32.64
C LEU A 83 -6.60 3.41 -31.87
N CYS A 84 -5.57 2.63 -32.21
CA CYS A 84 -4.24 2.82 -31.62
C CYS A 84 -3.66 4.22 -31.92
N GLN A 85 -3.96 4.80 -33.08
CA GLN A 85 -3.57 6.16 -33.43
C GLN A 85 -4.39 7.20 -32.66
N GLU A 86 -5.71 7.01 -32.55
CA GLU A 86 -6.60 7.90 -31.81
C GLU A 86 -6.22 7.99 -30.31
N LEU A 87 -5.79 6.88 -29.72
CA LEU A 87 -5.36 6.81 -28.30
C LEU A 87 -4.03 7.51 -28.00
N ARG A 88 -3.36 8.12 -28.98
CA ARG A 88 -2.15 8.95 -28.77
C ARG A 88 -2.46 10.28 -28.08
N ALA A 89 -3.59 10.88 -28.44
CA ALA A 89 -3.94 12.25 -28.05
C ALA A 89 -4.58 12.38 -26.65
N PRO A 90 -5.57 11.56 -26.24
CA PRO A 90 -6.08 11.63 -24.89
C PRO A 90 -4.99 11.17 -23.91
N ALA A 91 -4.78 11.95 -22.85
CA ALA A 91 -3.80 11.65 -21.81
C ALA A 91 -4.48 11.16 -20.52
N GLY A 92 -3.73 10.47 -19.67
CA GLY A 92 -4.21 10.00 -18.37
C GLY A 92 -5.18 8.81 -18.42
N LEU A 93 -5.20 8.04 -19.50
CA LEU A 93 -6.00 6.82 -19.61
C LEU A 93 -5.26 5.60 -19.07
N VAL A 94 -6.02 4.58 -18.63
CA VAL A 94 -5.53 3.20 -18.52
C VAL A 94 -6.20 2.39 -19.62
N VAL A 95 -5.40 1.85 -20.54
CA VAL A 95 -5.86 1.21 -21.77
C VAL A 95 -5.51 -0.27 -21.71
N ALA A 96 -6.47 -1.17 -21.94
CA ALA A 96 -6.19 -2.55 -22.28
C ALA A 96 -6.29 -2.75 -23.80
N THR A 97 -5.30 -3.40 -24.42
CA THR A 97 -5.31 -3.68 -25.87
C THR A 97 -5.64 -5.13 -26.15
N GLY A 98 -6.25 -5.40 -27.31
CA GLY A 98 -6.30 -6.74 -27.89
C GLY A 98 -4.89 -7.36 -28.00
N GLY A 99 -4.77 -8.67 -27.77
CA GLY A 99 -3.45 -9.32 -27.72
C GLY A 99 -2.69 -9.33 -29.07
N GLY A 100 -3.38 -9.02 -30.17
CA GLY A 100 -2.78 -8.88 -31.50
C GLY A 100 -2.32 -7.45 -31.85
N ALA A 101 -2.77 -6.44 -31.10
CA ALA A 101 -2.55 -5.03 -31.43
C ALA A 101 -1.06 -4.68 -31.59
N VAL A 102 -0.22 -5.21 -30.70
CA VAL A 102 1.22 -4.96 -30.68
C VAL A 102 2.01 -5.79 -31.67
N LEU A 103 1.38 -6.67 -32.45
CA LEU A 103 2.08 -7.39 -33.53
C LEU A 103 2.44 -6.44 -34.68
N ASN A 104 1.61 -5.42 -34.93
CA ASN A 104 1.90 -4.37 -35.90
C ASN A 104 2.91 -3.34 -35.32
N PRO A 105 4.07 -3.10 -35.97
CA PRO A 105 5.04 -2.10 -35.53
C PRO A 105 4.48 -0.68 -35.39
N ALA A 106 3.60 -0.25 -36.32
CA ALA A 106 3.02 1.09 -36.29
C ALA A 106 2.10 1.31 -35.07
N ASN A 107 1.42 0.24 -34.63
CA ASN A 107 0.60 0.28 -33.42
C ASN A 107 1.47 0.38 -32.17
N ARG A 108 2.60 -0.34 -32.12
CA ARG A 108 3.55 -0.25 -31.00
C ARG A 108 4.10 1.17 -30.84
N GLU A 109 4.53 1.76 -31.95
CA GLU A 109 5.01 3.15 -31.97
C GLU A 109 3.91 4.12 -31.53
N ALA A 110 2.67 3.90 -31.97
CA ALA A 110 1.54 4.72 -31.56
C ALA A 110 1.28 4.69 -30.06
N LEU A 111 1.17 3.48 -29.50
CA LEU A 111 0.89 3.30 -28.10
C LEU A 111 2.04 3.80 -27.21
N ALA A 112 3.29 3.66 -27.67
CA ALA A 112 4.47 4.14 -26.97
C ALA A 112 4.62 5.68 -27.03
N ALA A 113 4.16 6.33 -28.09
CA ALA A 113 4.16 7.79 -28.19
C ALA A 113 3.14 8.45 -27.24
N GLY A 114 1.98 7.82 -27.04
CA GLY A 114 0.93 8.31 -26.14
C GLY A 114 1.04 7.83 -24.68
N GLY A 115 1.91 6.86 -24.38
CA GLY A 115 1.93 6.28 -23.05
C GLY A 115 3.01 5.22 -22.79
N ILE A 116 2.94 4.66 -21.59
CA ILE A 116 3.82 3.61 -21.11
C ILE A 116 3.19 2.26 -21.46
N VAL A 117 3.78 1.55 -22.42
CA VAL A 117 3.36 0.21 -22.81
C VAL A 117 3.95 -0.84 -21.87
N ILE A 118 3.10 -1.69 -21.29
CA ILE A 118 3.44 -2.77 -20.36
C ILE A 118 2.82 -4.08 -20.86
N CYS A 119 3.66 -5.09 -21.10
CA CYS A 119 3.21 -6.41 -21.55
C CYS A 119 2.95 -7.33 -20.35
N LEU A 120 1.70 -7.76 -20.17
CA LEU A 120 1.34 -8.76 -19.17
C LEU A 120 1.53 -10.17 -19.72
N GLU A 121 2.28 -10.98 -18.98
CA GLU A 121 2.58 -12.37 -19.28
C GLU A 121 1.96 -13.29 -18.22
N ALA A 122 1.76 -14.55 -18.56
CA ALA A 122 1.33 -15.60 -17.63
C ALA A 122 1.70 -16.98 -18.19
N GLY A 123 1.91 -17.95 -17.31
CA GLY A 123 2.09 -19.35 -17.66
C GLY A 123 0.87 -19.94 -18.38
N LEU A 124 1.10 -20.93 -19.25
CA LEU A 124 0.05 -21.57 -20.05
C LEU A 124 -1.09 -22.16 -19.19
N GLU A 125 -0.75 -22.77 -18.04
CA GLU A 125 -1.73 -23.33 -17.12
C GLU A 125 -2.60 -22.24 -16.50
N THR A 126 -1.99 -21.14 -16.04
CA THR A 126 -2.73 -19.99 -15.48
C THR A 126 -3.63 -19.34 -16.53
N ILE A 127 -3.15 -19.17 -17.76
CA ILE A 127 -3.96 -18.68 -18.87
C ILE A 127 -5.16 -19.61 -19.08
N SER A 128 -4.92 -20.91 -19.24
CA SER A 128 -5.98 -21.90 -19.49
C SER A 128 -7.03 -21.90 -18.38
N ALA A 129 -6.61 -21.87 -17.11
CA ALA A 129 -7.51 -21.81 -15.96
C ALA A 129 -8.35 -20.53 -15.94
N ARG A 130 -7.75 -19.37 -16.17
CA ARG A 130 -8.45 -18.07 -16.23
C ARG A 130 -9.48 -18.04 -17.37
N LEU A 131 -9.15 -18.62 -18.52
CA LEU A 131 -10.05 -18.71 -19.66
C LEU A 131 -11.23 -19.64 -19.38
N ALA A 132 -10.99 -20.79 -18.74
CA ALA A 132 -12.05 -21.73 -18.36
C ALA A 132 -13.01 -21.12 -17.32
N GLY A 133 -12.49 -20.44 -16.29
CA GLY A 133 -13.31 -19.77 -15.28
C GLY A 133 -14.18 -18.64 -15.84
N GLN A 134 -13.68 -17.88 -16.83
CA GLN A 134 -14.48 -16.87 -17.53
C GLN A 134 -15.69 -17.46 -18.26
N ALA A 135 -15.52 -18.63 -18.86
CA ALA A 135 -16.61 -19.32 -19.54
C ALA A 135 -17.65 -19.85 -18.54
N GLN A 136 -17.21 -20.42 -17.42
CA GLN A 136 -18.10 -20.93 -16.37
C GLN A 136 -18.92 -19.82 -15.71
N ASN A 137 -18.32 -18.68 -15.39
CA ASN A 137 -19.04 -17.55 -14.76
C ASN A 137 -20.09 -16.91 -15.69
N ARG A 138 -19.92 -17.02 -17.02
CA ARG A 138 -20.90 -16.53 -18.00
C ARG A 138 -22.07 -17.50 -18.17
N VAL A 139 -21.79 -18.80 -18.20
CA VAL A 139 -22.84 -19.85 -18.23
C VAL A 139 -23.73 -19.80 -16.98
N ALA A 140 -23.17 -19.40 -15.83
CA ALA A 140 -23.95 -19.18 -14.61
C ALA A 140 -24.87 -17.95 -14.66
N ALA A 141 -24.58 -16.96 -15.51
CA ALA A 141 -25.39 -15.74 -15.66
C ALA A 141 -26.54 -15.91 -16.68
N ASP A 142 -26.50 -16.95 -17.50
CA ASP A 142 -27.53 -17.27 -18.49
C ASP A 142 -28.22 -18.60 -18.15
N HIS A 143 -29.28 -18.54 -17.34
CA HIS A 143 -30.03 -19.71 -16.87
C HIS A 143 -30.88 -20.39 -17.95
N THR A 144 -30.75 -20.03 -19.23
CA THR A 144 -31.64 -20.49 -20.30
C THR A 144 -31.02 -21.48 -21.30
N CYS A 145 -29.72 -21.78 -21.22
CA CYS A 145 -29.03 -22.56 -22.27
C CYS A 145 -28.66 -24.02 -21.88
N PRO A 146 -29.02 -25.04 -22.69
CA PRO A 146 -28.80 -26.45 -22.38
C PRO A 146 -27.32 -26.91 -22.52
N GLU A 147 -26.97 -27.99 -21.81
CA GLU A 147 -25.60 -28.50 -21.58
C GLU A 147 -24.71 -28.74 -22.82
N ARG A 148 -25.30 -28.97 -24.00
CA ARG A 148 -24.55 -29.24 -25.24
C ARG A 148 -24.08 -27.99 -26.00
N SER A 149 -24.69 -26.81 -25.83
CA SER A 149 -24.16 -25.57 -26.46
C SER A 149 -22.91 -25.04 -25.73
N ARG A 150 -22.70 -25.45 -24.48
CA ARG A 150 -21.64 -24.95 -23.59
C ARG A 150 -20.20 -25.15 -24.11
N ARG A 151 -19.98 -26.11 -25.03
CA ARG A 151 -18.67 -26.32 -25.69
C ARG A 151 -18.51 -25.54 -26.99
N ASP A 152 -19.59 -25.27 -27.71
CA ASP A 152 -19.58 -24.51 -28.97
C ASP A 152 -19.54 -22.99 -28.72
N ASP A 153 -20.06 -22.51 -27.59
CA ASP A 153 -20.05 -21.08 -27.23
C ASP A 153 -18.62 -20.54 -26.95
N LEU A 154 -17.73 -21.40 -26.42
CA LEU A 154 -16.29 -21.10 -26.26
C LEU A 154 -15.56 -20.92 -27.61
N VAL A 155 -16.04 -21.62 -28.64
CA VAL A 155 -15.49 -21.67 -30.00
C VAL A 155 -16.02 -20.49 -30.83
N HIS A 156 -17.28 -20.08 -30.61
CA HIS A 156 -17.90 -18.94 -31.28
C HIS A 156 -17.42 -17.58 -30.78
N GLU A 157 -17.12 -17.42 -29.49
CA GLU A 157 -16.67 -16.13 -28.94
C GLU A 157 -15.19 -15.82 -29.22
N ARG A 158 -14.36 -16.84 -29.50
CA ARG A 158 -12.92 -16.68 -29.73
C ARG A 158 -12.52 -17.35 -31.03
N PRO A 159 -12.72 -16.67 -32.17
CA PRO A 159 -12.47 -17.23 -33.51
C PRO A 159 -11.07 -17.84 -33.66
N LEU A 160 -10.07 -17.28 -32.97
CA LEU A 160 -8.67 -17.75 -33.00
C LEU A 160 -8.39 -19.08 -32.27
N LEU A 161 -9.30 -19.53 -31.40
CA LEU A 161 -9.17 -20.80 -30.66
C LEU A 161 -10.11 -21.90 -31.19
N ALA A 162 -10.84 -21.63 -32.27
CA ALA A 162 -11.89 -22.51 -32.76
C ALA A 162 -11.39 -23.84 -33.34
N GLY A 163 -11.82 -24.98 -32.79
CA GLY A 163 -11.67 -26.35 -33.35
C GLY A 163 -11.29 -27.43 -32.30
N PRO A 164 -10.85 -28.64 -32.73
CA PRO A 164 -10.90 -29.85 -31.90
C PRO A 164 -9.90 -29.89 -30.74
N ASP A 165 -8.83 -29.10 -30.78
CA ASP A 165 -7.81 -29.02 -29.72
C ASP A 165 -7.46 -27.55 -29.37
N PRO A 166 -8.28 -26.91 -28.52
CA PRO A 166 -8.09 -25.52 -28.13
C PRO A 166 -6.79 -25.28 -27.35
N ARG A 167 -6.33 -26.28 -26.56
CA ARG A 167 -5.13 -26.13 -25.71
C ARG A 167 -3.85 -26.11 -26.54
N ASN A 168 -3.73 -27.00 -27.52
CA ASN A 168 -2.57 -26.98 -28.43
C ASN A 168 -2.57 -25.73 -29.32
N ARG A 169 -3.74 -25.25 -29.77
CA ARG A 169 -3.84 -23.97 -30.47
C ARG A 169 -3.43 -22.78 -29.61
N LEU A 170 -3.87 -22.76 -28.35
CA LEU A 170 -3.49 -21.74 -27.38
C LEU A 170 -1.96 -21.70 -27.20
N ALA A 171 -1.34 -22.87 -27.02
CA ALA A 171 0.10 -23.01 -26.90
C ALA A 171 0.85 -22.53 -28.16
N ALA A 172 0.38 -22.92 -29.35
CA ALA A 172 0.96 -22.50 -30.62
C ALA A 172 0.87 -20.99 -30.85
N LEU A 173 -0.29 -20.38 -30.58
CA LEU A 173 -0.49 -18.93 -30.68
C LEU A 173 0.36 -18.17 -29.67
N LEU A 174 0.47 -18.66 -28.42
CA LEU A 174 1.32 -18.05 -27.42
C LEU A 174 2.79 -18.10 -27.84
N ALA A 175 3.25 -19.24 -28.37
CA ALA A 175 4.61 -19.39 -28.88
C ALA A 175 4.89 -18.43 -30.04
N GLN A 176 3.97 -18.32 -31.01
CA GLN A 176 4.11 -17.41 -32.15
C GLN A 176 4.22 -15.93 -31.71
N ARG A 177 3.49 -15.53 -30.67
CA ARG A 177 3.48 -14.13 -30.21
C ARG A 177 4.58 -13.80 -29.21
N ARG A 178 5.21 -14.82 -28.59
CA ARG A 178 6.24 -14.66 -27.56
C ARG A 178 7.43 -13.85 -28.07
N GLU A 179 7.84 -14.03 -29.33
CA GLU A 179 8.94 -13.26 -29.92
C GLU A 179 8.66 -11.76 -29.90
N VAL A 180 7.48 -11.33 -30.33
CA VAL A 180 7.10 -9.91 -30.32
C VAL A 180 6.96 -9.38 -28.89
N TYR A 181 6.30 -10.14 -28.00
CA TYR A 181 6.16 -9.72 -26.60
C TYR A 181 7.51 -9.57 -25.90
N ALA A 182 8.48 -10.43 -26.22
CA ALA A 182 9.83 -10.36 -25.66
C ALA A 182 10.61 -9.11 -26.08
N THR A 183 10.24 -8.45 -27.19
CA THR A 183 10.85 -7.17 -27.61
C THR A 183 10.35 -5.96 -26.83
N LEU A 184 9.27 -6.09 -26.06
CA LEU A 184 8.70 -4.98 -25.30
C LEU A 184 9.54 -4.73 -24.04
N PRO A 185 9.93 -3.48 -23.75
CA PRO A 185 10.91 -3.17 -22.70
C PRO A 185 10.36 -3.38 -21.28
N ARG A 186 9.04 -3.34 -21.11
CA ARG A 186 8.37 -3.46 -19.81
C ARG A 186 7.44 -4.65 -19.84
N ARG A 187 7.74 -5.64 -19.00
CA ARG A 187 6.99 -6.89 -18.90
C ARG A 187 6.65 -7.19 -17.45
N LEU A 188 5.51 -7.84 -17.23
CA LEU A 188 5.07 -8.27 -15.91
C LEU A 188 4.48 -9.66 -16.01
N ASP A 189 5.10 -10.63 -15.33
CA ASP A 189 4.50 -11.95 -15.13
C ASP A 189 3.41 -11.87 -14.05
N THR A 190 2.20 -12.25 -14.43
CA THR A 190 1.01 -12.26 -13.56
C THR A 190 0.67 -13.65 -13.04
N THR A 191 1.51 -14.66 -13.27
CA THR A 191 1.21 -16.08 -13.00
C THR A 191 0.82 -16.34 -11.56
N SER A 192 1.55 -15.77 -10.60
CA SER A 192 1.37 -15.96 -9.15
C SER A 192 0.85 -14.70 -8.44
N LEU A 193 0.40 -13.70 -9.20
CA LEU A 193 -0.07 -12.43 -8.64
C LEU A 193 -1.60 -12.39 -8.58
N SER A 194 -2.13 -11.89 -7.47
CA SER A 194 -3.50 -11.40 -7.39
C SER A 194 -3.69 -10.19 -8.32
N VAL A 195 -4.94 -9.82 -8.59
CA VAL A 195 -5.26 -8.66 -9.44
C VAL A 195 -4.70 -7.38 -8.82
N GLU A 196 -4.84 -7.25 -7.51
CA GLU A 196 -4.40 -6.12 -6.70
C GLU A 196 -2.87 -5.98 -6.75
N ALA A 197 -2.15 -7.08 -6.54
CA ALA A 197 -0.69 -7.09 -6.61
C ALA A 197 -0.18 -6.80 -8.03
N ALA A 198 -0.83 -7.37 -9.06
CA ALA A 198 -0.49 -7.07 -10.45
C ALA A 198 -0.73 -5.59 -10.78
N ALA A 199 -1.81 -4.98 -10.30
CA ALA A 199 -2.08 -3.57 -10.50
C ALA A 199 -1.00 -2.69 -9.85
N GLU A 200 -0.56 -2.99 -8.63
CA GLU A 200 0.52 -2.25 -7.95
C GLU A 200 1.85 -2.32 -8.69
N ARG A 201 2.17 -3.48 -9.26
CA ARG A 201 3.37 -3.64 -10.09
C ARG A 201 3.25 -2.89 -11.42
N VAL A 202 2.08 -2.91 -12.05
CA VAL A 202 1.78 -2.06 -13.22
C VAL A 202 2.00 -0.58 -12.88
N LEU A 203 1.47 -0.13 -11.74
CA LEU A 203 1.64 1.25 -11.29
C LEU A 203 3.10 1.58 -10.95
N GLY A 204 3.84 0.62 -10.38
CA GLY A 204 5.28 0.75 -10.09
C GLY A 204 6.10 0.88 -11.37
N ILE A 205 5.85 0.03 -12.37
CA ILE A 205 6.47 0.11 -13.69
C ILE A 205 6.14 1.46 -14.36
N ALA A 206 4.88 1.91 -14.28
CA ALA A 206 4.45 3.20 -14.84
C ALA A 206 5.10 4.39 -14.11
N ALA A 207 5.39 4.26 -12.82
CA ALA A 207 6.15 5.23 -12.05
C ALA A 207 7.68 5.12 -12.26
N GLY A 208 8.14 4.15 -13.07
CA GLY A 208 9.55 3.91 -13.32
C GLY A 208 10.32 3.42 -12.09
N LEU A 209 9.66 2.69 -11.19
CA LEU A 209 10.32 2.03 -10.06
C LEU A 209 11.26 0.92 -10.57
N PRO A 210 12.28 0.54 -9.77
CA PRO A 210 13.07 -0.67 -10.02
C PRO A 210 12.20 -1.90 -10.25
N GLU A 211 12.75 -2.91 -10.93
CA GLU A 211 12.11 -4.22 -11.04
C GLU A 211 11.77 -4.72 -9.63
N GLY A 212 10.58 -5.31 -9.46
CA GLY A 212 10.10 -5.62 -8.11
C GLY A 212 9.24 -4.53 -7.48
N GLY A 213 9.28 -3.29 -7.97
CA GLY A 213 8.68 -2.14 -7.28
C GLY A 213 7.15 -2.09 -7.32
N CYS A 214 6.55 -1.68 -6.20
CA CYS A 214 5.11 -1.42 -6.06
C CYS A 214 4.85 0.08 -5.85
N ARG A 215 3.77 0.58 -6.46
CA ARG A 215 3.20 1.90 -6.14
C ARG A 215 1.79 1.71 -5.59
N ILE A 216 1.55 2.23 -4.39
CA ILE A 216 0.24 2.21 -3.74
C ILE A 216 -0.20 3.67 -3.55
N PRO A 217 -1.13 4.18 -4.38
CA PRO A 217 -1.73 5.49 -4.16
C PRO A 217 -2.65 5.42 -2.94
N ILE A 218 -2.64 6.47 -2.12
CA ILE A 218 -3.54 6.63 -0.97
C ILE A 218 -4.37 7.90 -1.19
N GLY A 219 -5.69 7.74 -1.24
CA GLY A 219 -6.64 8.84 -1.43
C GLY A 219 -6.55 9.88 -0.32
N GLY A 220 -6.66 11.17 -0.68
CA GLY A 220 -6.97 12.23 0.27
C GLY A 220 -8.41 12.01 0.74
N GLY A 221 -8.65 12.02 2.05
CA GLY A 221 -9.92 11.64 2.68
C GLY A 221 -11.15 12.52 2.38
N GLY A 222 -11.21 13.17 1.22
CA GLY A 222 -12.38 13.90 0.73
C GLY A 222 -13.34 12.95 0.02
N ARG A 223 -14.60 12.93 0.45
CA ARG A 223 -15.70 12.33 -0.33
C ARG A 223 -15.63 12.90 -1.75
N ALA A 224 -15.52 12.03 -2.75
CA ALA A 224 -15.81 12.37 -4.12
C ALA A 224 -17.33 12.59 -4.26
N GLU A 225 -17.83 13.71 -3.74
CA GLU A 225 -19.16 14.21 -4.04
C GLU A 225 -19.05 15.42 -4.96
N GLN A 226 -19.70 15.28 -6.11
CA GLN A 226 -20.02 16.34 -7.06
C GLN A 226 -20.56 17.56 -6.32
N SER A 227 -19.77 18.61 -6.15
CA SER A 227 -20.29 19.95 -5.91
C SER A 227 -19.32 21.00 -6.45
N GLY A 228 -19.92 22.00 -7.10
CA GLY A 228 -19.25 22.99 -7.92
C GLY A 228 -18.34 23.95 -7.17
N SER A 229 -17.61 24.70 -8.00
CA SER A 229 -16.84 25.92 -7.77
C SER A 229 -16.92 26.58 -6.39
N ASP A 230 -15.72 26.98 -5.93
CA ASP A 230 -15.40 27.94 -4.86
C ASP A 230 -15.06 27.35 -3.49
N ALA A 231 -13.95 26.60 -3.43
CA ALA A 231 -13.19 26.41 -2.18
C ALA A 231 -11.92 27.28 -2.19
N ALA A 232 -11.78 28.12 -1.16
CA ALA A 232 -10.65 29.02 -0.95
C ALA A 232 -9.31 28.27 -0.77
N PRO A 233 -8.16 28.88 -1.13
CA PRO A 233 -6.86 28.20 -1.09
C PRO A 233 -6.33 28.20 0.34
N GLY A 234 -6.52 27.09 1.04
CA GLY A 234 -5.94 26.89 2.35
C GLY A 234 -6.55 25.72 3.07
N HIS A 235 -5.98 24.53 2.83
CA HIS A 235 -5.78 23.37 3.72
C HIS A 235 -5.65 22.14 2.81
N ASP A 236 -4.41 21.67 2.65
CA ASP A 236 -3.96 20.61 1.74
C ASP A 236 -4.36 19.20 2.22
N HIS A 237 -5.62 19.04 2.64
CA HIS A 237 -6.19 17.76 3.07
C HIS A 237 -6.88 17.01 1.92
N ALA A 238 -6.84 17.55 0.70
CA ALA A 238 -7.58 17.04 -0.45
C ALA A 238 -6.73 16.24 -1.46
N ALA A 239 -5.41 16.39 -1.46
CA ALA A 239 -4.53 15.64 -2.36
C ALA A 239 -4.13 14.29 -1.71
N GLY A 240 -4.34 13.20 -2.45
CA GLY A 240 -3.76 11.90 -2.09
C GLY A 240 -2.23 11.91 -2.18
N TYR A 241 -1.58 10.88 -1.66
CA TYR A 241 -0.12 10.71 -1.72
C TYR A 241 0.24 9.29 -2.15
N ASP A 242 1.47 9.13 -2.65
CA ASP A 242 1.96 7.82 -3.07
C ASP A 242 2.83 7.16 -1.98
N VAL A 243 2.64 5.86 -1.80
CA VAL A 243 3.61 4.98 -1.15
C VAL A 243 4.37 4.22 -2.25
N LEU A 244 5.67 4.48 -2.34
CA LEU A 244 6.57 3.83 -3.28
C LEU A 244 7.41 2.79 -2.54
N ILE A 245 7.41 1.55 -3.04
CA ILE A 245 8.08 0.42 -2.38
C ILE A 245 8.98 -0.27 -3.40
N ALA A 246 10.29 -0.16 -3.24
CA ALA A 246 11.25 -0.88 -4.08
C ALA A 246 12.64 -0.90 -3.43
N PRO A 247 13.48 -1.92 -3.67
CA PRO A 247 14.87 -1.89 -3.23
C PRO A 247 15.64 -0.76 -3.92
N GLY A 248 16.48 -0.04 -3.17
CA GLY A 248 17.34 1.03 -3.68
C GLY A 248 16.64 2.37 -3.91
N LEU A 249 15.43 2.58 -3.36
CA LEU A 249 14.76 3.88 -3.42
C LEU A 249 15.49 4.99 -2.68
N LEU A 250 16.31 4.69 -1.67
CA LEU A 250 17.06 5.72 -0.95
C LEU A 250 18.01 6.50 -1.88
N ALA A 251 18.64 5.81 -2.83
CA ALA A 251 19.51 6.41 -3.84
C ALA A 251 18.74 7.26 -4.88
N GLN A 252 17.42 7.07 -4.98
CA GLN A 252 16.54 7.80 -5.90
C GLN A 252 15.66 8.83 -5.18
N ALA A 253 15.80 8.98 -3.86
CA ALA A 253 14.91 9.78 -3.03
C ALA A 253 14.72 11.21 -3.55
N GLY A 254 15.80 11.91 -3.93
CA GLY A 254 15.69 13.28 -4.47
C GLY A 254 14.81 13.37 -5.72
N GLN A 255 15.01 12.46 -6.68
CA GLN A 255 14.19 12.39 -7.90
C GLN A 255 12.71 12.10 -7.57
N ARG A 256 12.45 11.17 -6.65
CA ARG A 256 11.09 10.77 -6.26
C ARG A 256 10.35 11.88 -5.52
N ILE A 257 11.04 12.59 -4.64
CA ILE A 257 10.53 13.76 -3.91
C ILE A 257 10.17 14.87 -4.90
N GLY A 258 11.03 15.14 -5.89
CA GLY A 258 10.74 16.08 -6.98
C GLY A 258 9.51 15.69 -7.81
N ALA A 259 9.41 14.40 -8.16
CA ALA A 259 8.26 13.86 -8.89
C ALA A 259 6.93 13.94 -8.11
N ALA A 260 6.99 13.95 -6.77
CA ALA A 260 5.86 14.19 -5.89
C ALA A 260 5.44 15.68 -5.80
N GLY A 261 6.06 16.56 -6.61
CA GLY A 261 5.68 17.98 -6.71
C GLY A 261 6.45 18.92 -5.77
N LEU A 262 7.42 18.41 -5.01
CA LEU A 262 8.26 19.24 -4.14
C LEU A 262 9.38 19.88 -4.95
N ARG A 263 9.53 21.20 -4.81
CA ARG A 263 10.52 21.96 -5.56
C ARG A 263 11.92 21.75 -4.96
N PRO A 264 12.96 21.54 -5.78
CA PRO A 264 14.34 21.54 -5.31
C PRO A 264 14.69 22.84 -4.59
N GLY A 265 15.45 22.73 -3.51
CA GLY A 265 15.80 23.82 -2.61
C GLY A 265 16.17 23.27 -1.23
N ARG A 266 16.21 24.13 -0.21
CA ARG A 266 16.55 23.70 1.16
C ARG A 266 15.51 22.72 1.70
N CYS A 267 15.97 21.73 2.44
CA CYS A 267 15.11 20.77 3.13
C CYS A 267 15.71 20.35 4.47
N ALA A 268 14.86 20.05 5.44
CA ALA A 268 15.28 19.55 6.74
C ALA A 268 15.23 18.02 6.75
N VAL A 269 16.35 17.35 7.03
CA VAL A 269 16.43 15.89 7.19
C VAL A 269 16.51 15.56 8.67
N ALA A 270 15.45 14.99 9.24
CA ALA A 270 15.42 14.52 10.62
C ALA A 270 15.80 13.04 10.69
N THR A 271 16.75 12.69 11.55
CA THR A 271 17.20 11.29 11.77
C THR A 271 17.76 11.13 13.19
N ASN A 272 18.28 9.94 13.54
CA ASN A 272 19.05 9.72 14.77
C ASN A 272 20.49 9.29 14.45
N PRO A 273 21.44 9.30 15.41
CA PRO A 273 22.83 8.93 15.14
C PRO A 273 23.00 7.53 14.55
N THR A 274 22.21 6.55 15.01
CA THR A 274 22.28 5.15 14.55
C THR A 274 21.91 5.03 13.07
N VAL A 275 20.71 5.49 12.71
CA VAL A 275 20.17 5.46 11.34
C VAL A 275 20.96 6.39 10.43
N GLY A 276 21.32 7.58 10.92
CA GLY A 276 22.11 8.56 10.20
C GLY A 276 23.47 7.99 9.79
N GLY A 277 24.14 7.28 10.69
CA GLY A 277 25.42 6.62 10.43
C GLY A 277 25.37 5.59 9.29
N TYR A 278 24.25 4.87 9.12
CA TYR A 278 24.08 3.92 8.02
C TYR A 278 23.63 4.57 6.72
N HIS A 279 22.66 5.49 6.78
CA HIS A 279 21.80 5.80 5.62
C HIS A 279 21.84 7.27 5.19
N ALA A 280 22.24 8.21 6.06
CA ALA A 280 22.17 9.63 5.73
C ALA A 280 23.05 9.99 4.52
N GLY A 281 24.25 9.42 4.41
CA GLY A 281 25.16 9.69 3.28
C GLY A 281 24.52 9.44 1.91
N ALA A 282 23.85 8.30 1.73
CA ALA A 282 23.17 7.94 0.49
C ALA A 282 21.97 8.88 0.21
N LEU A 283 21.17 9.19 1.23
CA LEU A 283 20.05 10.12 1.10
C LEU A 283 20.53 11.51 0.68
N LEU A 284 21.54 12.06 1.37
CA LEU A 284 22.06 13.40 1.09
C LEU A 284 22.63 13.49 -0.33
N ALA A 285 23.31 12.44 -0.81
CA ALA A 285 23.80 12.37 -2.18
C ALA A 285 22.65 12.40 -3.19
N SER A 286 21.60 11.60 -2.97
CA SER A 286 20.42 11.58 -3.84
C SER A 286 19.69 12.93 -3.87
N LEU A 287 19.50 13.56 -2.70
CA LEU A 287 18.87 14.87 -2.57
C LEU A 287 19.65 15.94 -3.33
N ARG A 288 20.97 16.02 -3.14
CA ARG A 288 21.84 17.00 -3.83
C ARG A 288 21.86 16.81 -5.33
N GLN A 289 21.88 15.57 -5.82
CA GLN A 289 21.81 15.28 -7.26
C GLN A 289 20.50 15.78 -7.90
N ALA A 290 19.41 15.81 -7.13
CA ALA A 290 18.13 16.36 -7.57
C ALA A 290 17.97 17.88 -7.30
N GLY A 291 19.03 18.56 -6.82
CA GLY A 291 19.03 20.00 -6.58
C GLY A 291 18.48 20.43 -5.22
N PHE A 292 18.30 19.51 -4.27
CA PHE A 292 17.95 19.85 -2.89
C PHE A 292 19.21 20.21 -2.08
N GLU A 293 19.02 21.07 -1.07
CA GLU A 293 20.05 21.53 -0.13
C GLU A 293 19.73 21.02 1.29
N PRO A 294 20.07 19.76 1.62
CA PRO A 294 19.66 19.16 2.88
C PRO A 294 20.42 19.69 4.09
N LEU A 295 19.67 20.04 5.13
CA LEU A 295 20.12 20.39 6.47
C LEU A 295 19.81 19.23 7.42
N VAL A 296 20.83 18.64 8.05
CA VAL A 296 20.64 17.45 8.90
C VAL A 296 20.36 17.84 10.35
N PHE A 297 19.28 17.27 10.89
CA PHE A 297 18.86 17.41 12.27
C PHE A 297 18.83 16.04 12.94
N GLU A 298 19.92 15.69 13.62
CA GLU A 298 19.97 14.49 14.46
C GLU A 298 19.20 14.73 15.76
N LEU A 299 18.36 13.76 16.09
CA LEU A 299 17.58 13.64 17.31
C LEU A 299 18.11 12.44 18.11
N PRO A 300 18.05 12.45 19.45
CA PRO A 300 18.44 11.30 20.24
C PRO A 300 17.57 10.07 19.92
N ASP A 301 18.15 8.88 20.04
CA ASP A 301 17.50 7.63 19.66
C ASP A 301 16.65 7.03 20.80
N GLY A 302 15.45 6.55 20.49
CA GLY A 302 14.55 5.86 21.42
C GLY A 302 13.30 6.64 21.83
N GLU A 303 12.28 5.90 22.27
CA GLU A 303 10.95 6.41 22.64
C GLU A 303 11.01 7.45 23.77
N THR A 304 11.97 7.35 24.70
CA THR A 304 12.12 8.31 25.81
C THR A 304 12.38 9.74 25.34
N TYR A 305 12.83 9.92 24.11
CA TYR A 305 13.09 11.23 23.51
C TYR A 305 11.94 11.72 22.64
N LYS A 306 10.87 10.93 22.49
CA LYS A 306 9.66 11.29 21.74
C LYS A 306 8.80 12.28 22.55
N THR A 307 9.33 13.47 22.82
CA THR A 307 8.75 14.45 23.75
C THR A 307 8.60 15.83 23.10
N LEU A 308 7.79 16.69 23.73
CA LEU A 308 7.68 18.09 23.34
C LEU A 308 8.98 18.88 23.48
N GLU A 309 9.86 18.49 24.42
CA GLU A 309 11.16 19.13 24.62
C GLU A 309 12.09 18.89 23.44
N THR A 310 12.20 17.64 22.97
CA THR A 310 12.97 17.30 21.76
C THR A 310 12.46 18.04 20.54
N VAL A 311 11.14 18.13 20.40
CA VAL A 311 10.49 18.89 19.31
C VAL A 311 10.78 20.39 19.41
N ALA A 312 10.73 20.98 20.62
CA ALA A 312 11.05 22.39 20.83
C ALA A 312 12.49 22.71 20.41
N GLY A 313 13.46 21.87 20.78
CA GLY A 313 14.84 22.01 20.34
C GLY A 313 14.99 21.93 18.81
N LEU A 314 14.14 21.15 18.13
CA LEU A 314 14.12 21.13 16.67
C LEU A 314 13.61 22.45 16.08
N TYR A 315 12.57 23.06 16.66
CA TYR A 315 12.09 24.37 16.22
C TYR A 315 13.15 25.46 16.33
N ASP A 316 13.93 25.49 17.41
CA ASP A 316 15.03 26.46 17.57
C ASP A 316 16.06 26.33 16.44
N ARG A 317 16.41 25.09 16.09
CA ARG A 317 17.35 24.82 15.00
C ARG A 317 16.76 25.16 13.63
N LEU A 318 15.47 24.90 13.40
CA LEU A 318 14.77 25.33 12.18
C LEU A 318 14.69 26.86 12.05
N ALA A 319 14.43 27.56 13.17
CA ALA A 319 14.42 29.01 13.24
C ALA A 319 15.80 29.60 12.92
N ALA A 320 16.85 29.04 13.50
CA ALA A 320 18.24 29.44 13.23
C ALA A 320 18.61 29.24 11.75
N ALA A 321 18.18 28.14 11.14
CA ALA A 321 18.35 27.86 9.72
C ALA A 321 17.43 28.69 8.80
N ARG A 322 16.41 29.37 9.37
CA ARG A 322 15.37 30.10 8.64
C ARG A 322 14.68 29.23 7.60
N LEU A 323 14.24 28.03 8.00
CA LEU A 323 13.51 27.11 7.12
C LEU A 323 12.16 27.72 6.72
N ALA A 324 11.92 27.85 5.42
CA ALA A 324 10.74 28.50 4.84
C ALA A 324 9.53 27.56 4.75
N ARG A 325 8.37 28.10 4.35
CA ARG A 325 7.09 27.39 4.37
C ARG A 325 6.95 26.32 3.27
N ASP A 326 7.67 26.48 2.17
CA ASP A 326 7.71 25.60 1.01
C ASP A 326 8.87 24.58 1.06
N GLU A 327 9.72 24.66 2.09
CA GLU A 327 10.87 23.78 2.29
C GLU A 327 10.46 22.53 3.09
N PRO A 328 10.68 21.31 2.57
CA PRO A 328 10.13 20.09 3.17
C PRO A 328 10.92 19.62 4.40
N VAL A 329 10.21 18.97 5.32
CA VAL A 329 10.79 18.13 6.37
C VAL A 329 10.76 16.67 5.90
N ILE A 330 11.92 16.01 5.92
CA ILE A 330 12.14 14.64 5.49
C ILE A 330 12.53 13.81 6.73
N ALA A 331 11.73 12.80 7.05
CA ALA A 331 12.02 11.86 8.14
C ALA A 331 12.78 10.64 7.60
N LEU A 332 14.00 10.41 8.09
CA LEU A 332 14.78 9.20 7.84
C LEU A 332 14.94 8.42 9.16
N GLY A 333 14.10 7.41 9.38
CA GLY A 333 14.13 6.63 10.61
C GLY A 333 12.94 5.70 10.81
N GLY A 334 12.85 5.10 12.01
CA GLY A 334 11.67 4.34 12.44
C GLY A 334 10.50 5.23 12.85
N GLY A 335 9.48 4.64 13.48
CA GLY A 335 8.24 5.34 13.86
C GLY A 335 8.45 6.56 14.76
N VAL A 336 9.43 6.49 15.68
CA VAL A 336 9.78 7.61 16.58
C VAL A 336 10.22 8.86 15.81
N ILE A 337 11.13 8.70 14.85
CA ILE A 337 11.59 9.79 13.99
C ILE A 337 10.47 10.26 13.07
N GLY A 338 9.72 9.34 12.47
CA GLY A 338 8.57 9.65 11.62
C GLY A 338 7.53 10.51 12.34
N ASP A 339 7.17 10.15 13.56
CA ASP A 339 6.19 10.87 14.38
C ASP A 339 6.67 12.25 14.80
N MET A 340 7.90 12.38 15.32
CA MET A 340 8.44 13.68 15.73
C MET A 340 8.63 14.62 14.55
N ALA A 341 9.26 14.14 13.46
CA ALA A 341 9.49 14.94 12.26
C ALA A 341 8.17 15.33 11.58
N GLY A 342 7.20 14.42 11.56
CA GLY A 342 5.86 14.68 11.05
C GLY A 342 5.10 15.69 11.91
N PHE A 343 5.19 15.61 13.24
CA PHE A 343 4.57 16.58 14.14
C PHE A 343 5.19 17.97 13.97
N VAL A 344 6.52 18.04 13.82
CA VAL A 344 7.24 19.27 13.48
C VAL A 344 6.79 19.80 12.13
N ALA A 345 6.66 18.95 11.10
CA ALA A 345 6.16 19.36 9.79
C ALA A 345 4.71 19.85 9.83
N ALA A 346 3.89 19.35 10.76
CA ALA A 346 2.50 19.76 10.94
C ALA A 346 2.37 21.15 11.60
N THR A 347 3.34 21.54 12.43
CA THR A 347 3.22 22.67 13.36
C THR A 347 4.17 23.81 13.02
N TRP A 348 5.34 23.53 12.46
CA TRP A 348 6.29 24.53 11.98
C TRP A 348 5.62 25.41 10.92
N LEU A 349 5.62 26.73 11.14
CA LEU A 349 4.94 27.71 10.27
C LEU A 349 3.48 27.34 9.94
N ARG A 350 2.79 26.64 10.85
CA ARG A 350 1.42 26.11 10.68
C ARG A 350 1.29 25.09 9.53
N GLY A 351 2.36 24.36 9.25
CA GLY A 351 2.40 23.30 8.25
C GLY A 351 3.38 23.60 7.12
N VAL A 352 4.32 22.67 6.93
CA VAL A 352 5.25 22.61 5.79
C VAL A 352 5.16 21.23 5.14
N PRO A 353 5.66 21.03 3.90
CA PRO A 353 5.60 19.72 3.27
C PRO A 353 6.38 18.65 4.04
N PHE A 354 5.93 17.40 3.96
CA PHE A 354 6.46 16.30 4.76
C PHE A 354 6.77 15.08 3.89
N VAL A 355 7.89 14.41 4.13
CA VAL A 355 8.28 13.17 3.44
C VAL A 355 8.68 12.11 4.46
N GLN A 356 8.26 10.87 4.26
CA GLN A 356 8.66 9.73 5.09
C GLN A 356 9.57 8.77 4.34
N ILE A 357 10.69 8.40 4.97
CA ILE A 357 11.61 7.35 4.53
C ILE A 357 11.80 6.38 5.71
N PRO A 358 10.85 5.44 5.91
CA PRO A 358 10.89 4.51 7.03
C PRO A 358 12.06 3.52 6.94
N THR A 359 12.75 3.29 8.05
CA THR A 359 13.94 2.40 8.12
C THR A 359 13.75 1.17 9.00
N SER A 360 12.62 1.05 9.71
CA SER A 360 12.24 -0.16 10.44
C SER A 360 11.04 -0.83 9.78
N LEU A 361 10.93 -2.17 9.89
CA LEU A 361 9.80 -2.89 9.30
C LEU A 361 8.46 -2.38 9.84
N LEU A 362 8.36 -2.13 11.15
CA LEU A 362 7.18 -1.54 11.78
C LEU A 362 6.80 -0.21 11.11
N ALA A 363 7.76 0.68 10.87
CA ALA A 363 7.48 1.96 10.23
C ALA A 363 7.07 1.80 8.77
N MET A 364 7.67 0.84 8.05
CA MET A 364 7.34 0.56 6.65
C MET A 364 5.89 0.07 6.47
N VAL A 365 5.42 -0.82 7.35
CA VAL A 365 4.09 -1.45 7.20
C VAL A 365 2.99 -0.76 7.97
N ASP A 366 3.33 0.05 8.96
CA ASP A 366 2.37 0.73 9.82
C ASP A 366 2.68 2.24 9.95
N ALA A 367 3.65 2.65 10.76
CA ALA A 367 3.73 4.05 11.23
C ALA A 367 3.83 5.12 10.13
N SER A 368 4.43 4.81 8.97
CA SER A 368 4.59 5.78 7.88
C SER A 368 3.31 6.06 7.07
N VAL A 369 2.25 5.27 7.29
CA VAL A 369 1.01 5.33 6.53
C VAL A 369 -0.16 5.80 7.41
N GLY A 370 -0.94 6.76 6.92
CA GLY A 370 -2.16 7.24 7.56
C GLY A 370 -2.03 8.53 8.37
N GLY A 371 -0.85 9.17 8.34
CA GLY A 371 -0.65 10.56 8.73
C GLY A 371 -0.83 10.89 10.21
N LYS A 372 -0.91 9.91 11.10
CA LYS A 372 -0.90 10.17 12.56
C LYS A 372 0.54 10.46 12.96
N VAL A 373 0.78 11.64 13.53
CA VAL A 373 2.09 12.07 14.01
C VAL A 373 1.93 12.63 15.40
N ALA A 374 2.80 12.26 16.34
CA ALA A 374 2.59 12.59 17.74
C ALA A 374 3.87 12.58 18.58
N VAL A 375 3.75 13.14 19.78
CA VAL A 375 4.73 13.01 20.86
C VAL A 375 4.08 12.50 22.13
N ASP A 376 4.90 11.96 23.01
CA ASP A 376 4.50 11.42 24.29
C ASP A 376 4.51 12.51 25.37
N LEU A 377 3.63 12.33 26.36
CA LEU A 377 3.64 13.08 27.62
C LEU A 377 3.97 12.13 28.77
N PRO A 378 4.39 12.63 29.95
CA PRO A 378 4.50 11.80 31.15
C PRO A 378 3.20 11.07 31.51
N ALA A 379 2.05 11.61 31.07
CA ALA A 379 0.73 11.01 31.24
C ALA A 379 0.42 9.86 30.26
N GLY A 380 1.23 9.65 29.21
CA GLY A 380 1.07 8.55 28.27
C GLY A 380 1.53 8.84 26.84
N LYS A 381 1.60 7.77 26.04
CA LYS A 381 2.04 7.79 24.65
C LYS A 381 1.06 8.46 23.69
N ASN A 382 1.61 9.08 22.65
CA ASN A 382 0.89 9.76 21.57
C ASN A 382 -0.19 10.73 22.08
N LEU A 383 0.12 11.31 23.25
CA LEU A 383 -0.43 12.49 23.91
C LEU A 383 -1.12 13.53 23.03
N VAL A 384 -0.21 14.10 22.24
CA VAL A 384 -0.27 15.39 21.59
C VAL A 384 0.23 15.14 20.19
N GLY A 385 -0.56 15.49 19.20
CA GLY A 385 -0.25 15.13 17.83
C GLY A 385 -1.08 15.90 16.82
N ALA A 386 -0.92 15.54 15.56
CA ALA A 386 -1.66 16.08 14.44
C ALA A 386 -1.92 14.98 13.40
N PHE A 387 -2.87 15.25 12.50
CA PHE A 387 -3.00 14.49 11.25
C PHE A 387 -2.23 15.24 10.15
N LYS A 388 -1.08 14.72 9.75
CA LYS A 388 -0.20 15.28 8.73
C LYS A 388 0.11 14.22 7.67
N GLN A 389 -0.50 14.35 6.50
CA GLN A 389 -0.18 13.49 5.38
C GLN A 389 1.19 13.88 4.79
N PRO A 390 2.03 12.91 4.42
CA PRO A 390 3.25 13.17 3.66
C PRO A 390 2.90 13.47 2.19
N ALA A 391 3.80 14.15 1.48
CA ALA A 391 3.74 14.29 0.02
C ALA A 391 4.08 12.96 -0.67
N VAL A 392 4.97 12.17 -0.07
CA VAL A 392 5.34 10.82 -0.53
C VAL A 392 5.93 10.00 0.62
N VAL A 393 5.71 8.69 0.59
CA VAL A 393 6.39 7.71 1.44
C VAL A 393 7.31 6.85 0.58
N LEU A 394 8.59 6.79 0.93
CA LEU A 394 9.61 6.02 0.20
C LEU A 394 10.07 4.84 1.06
N ILE A 395 9.55 3.66 0.76
CA ILE A 395 9.90 2.42 1.44
C ILE A 395 10.98 1.71 0.64
N ASP A 396 12.20 1.67 1.18
CA ASP A 396 13.31 0.90 0.62
C ASP A 396 13.57 -0.35 1.47
N PRO A 397 13.10 -1.55 1.05
CA PRO A 397 13.28 -2.78 1.81
C PRO A 397 14.75 -3.17 2.00
N ALA A 398 15.68 -2.65 1.18
CA ALA A 398 17.10 -2.94 1.34
C ALA A 398 17.67 -2.36 2.65
N LEU A 399 17.04 -1.34 3.25
CA LEU A 399 17.47 -0.75 4.52
C LEU A 399 17.32 -1.72 5.71
N LEU A 400 16.42 -2.71 5.58
CA LEU A 400 16.21 -3.75 6.59
C LEU A 400 17.45 -4.62 6.82
N ALA A 401 18.42 -4.64 5.89
CA ALA A 401 19.69 -5.35 6.06
C ALA A 401 20.51 -4.84 7.27
N THR A 402 20.27 -3.60 7.70
CA THR A 402 20.93 -3.00 8.88
C THR A 402 20.06 -3.05 10.15
N LEU A 403 18.82 -3.54 10.04
CA LEU A 403 17.86 -3.56 11.16
C LEU A 403 18.18 -4.74 12.10
N PRO A 404 18.28 -4.52 13.43
CA PRO A 404 18.45 -5.62 14.37
C PRO A 404 17.33 -6.66 14.24
N ALA A 405 17.69 -7.94 14.35
CA ALA A 405 16.73 -9.04 14.17
C ALA A 405 15.52 -8.96 15.12
N ALA A 406 15.71 -8.46 16.35
CA ALA A 406 14.62 -8.25 17.31
C ALA A 406 13.63 -7.17 16.84
N GLU A 407 14.12 -6.09 16.23
CA GLU A 407 13.27 -5.02 15.66
C GLU A 407 12.55 -5.49 14.40
N PHE A 408 13.19 -6.35 13.59
CA PHE A 408 12.53 -7.00 12.47
C PHE A 408 11.37 -7.88 12.96
N ARG A 409 11.59 -8.76 13.94
CA ARG A 409 10.53 -9.61 14.53
C ARG A 409 9.41 -8.77 15.15
N SER A 410 9.75 -7.68 15.84
CA SER A 410 8.77 -6.72 16.35
C SER A 410 7.88 -6.16 15.22
N GLY A 411 8.47 -5.74 14.10
CA GLY A 411 7.72 -5.27 12.93
C GLY A 411 6.86 -6.36 12.26
N MET A 412 7.28 -7.63 12.32
CA MET A 412 6.49 -8.73 11.78
C MET A 412 5.16 -8.96 12.52
N ALA A 413 5.04 -8.53 13.78
CA ALA A 413 3.77 -8.56 14.51
C ALA A 413 2.70 -7.73 13.77
N GLU A 414 3.09 -6.57 13.23
CA GLU A 414 2.19 -5.69 12.47
C GLU A 414 1.83 -6.26 11.09
N VAL A 415 2.76 -6.98 10.46
CA VAL A 415 2.49 -7.71 9.22
C VAL A 415 1.46 -8.83 9.47
N LEU A 416 1.66 -9.62 10.52
CA LEU A 416 0.73 -10.68 10.90
C LEU A 416 -0.65 -10.12 11.27
N LYS A 417 -0.68 -8.99 12.00
CA LYS A 417 -1.90 -8.24 12.32
C LYS A 417 -2.65 -7.83 11.06
N ALA A 418 -1.96 -7.28 10.06
CA ALA A 418 -2.57 -6.91 8.79
C ALA A 418 -3.22 -8.13 8.10
N GLY A 419 -2.53 -9.28 8.10
CA GLY A 419 -3.09 -10.52 7.57
C GLY A 419 -4.35 -10.99 8.31
N LEU A 420 -4.31 -10.96 9.65
CA LEU A 420 -5.45 -11.35 10.49
C LEU A 420 -6.65 -10.41 10.31
N ILE A 421 -6.41 -9.13 10.05
CA ILE A 421 -7.46 -8.12 9.81
C ILE A 421 -8.13 -8.30 8.45
N GLY A 422 -7.38 -8.51 7.37
CA GLY A 422 -7.96 -8.36 6.03
C GLY A 422 -7.21 -9.01 4.87
N ASP A 423 -6.25 -9.90 5.12
CA ASP A 423 -5.49 -10.60 4.07
C ASP A 423 -5.03 -12.00 4.53
N ALA A 424 -5.84 -13.02 4.23
CA ALA A 424 -5.55 -14.39 4.66
C ALA A 424 -4.32 -15.00 3.97
N GLU A 425 -4.00 -14.57 2.74
CA GLU A 425 -2.79 -15.01 2.04
C GLU A 425 -1.54 -14.44 2.70
N LEU A 426 -1.57 -13.16 3.11
CA LEU A 426 -0.49 -12.56 3.90
C LEU A 426 -0.29 -13.27 5.24
N PHE A 427 -1.38 -13.63 5.93
CA PHE A 427 -1.31 -14.39 7.18
C PHE A 427 -0.66 -15.77 6.99
N ALA A 428 -1.00 -16.47 5.90
CA ALA A 428 -0.38 -17.75 5.54
C ALA A 428 1.12 -17.57 5.20
N ALA A 429 1.46 -16.59 4.36
CA ALA A 429 2.84 -16.30 3.96
C ALA A 429 3.74 -15.99 5.17
N CYS A 430 3.22 -15.25 6.16
CA CYS A 430 3.95 -14.97 7.40
C CYS A 430 4.40 -16.25 8.13
N GLN A 431 3.68 -17.37 7.99
CA GLN A 431 4.01 -18.62 8.69
C GLN A 431 5.03 -19.48 7.93
N GLU A 432 5.15 -19.32 6.62
CA GLU A 432 6.04 -20.10 5.75
C GLU A 432 7.43 -19.49 5.62
N GLU A 433 7.53 -18.16 5.54
CA GLU A 433 8.76 -17.50 5.11
C GLU A 433 9.80 -17.24 6.22
N ILE A 434 9.44 -17.47 7.49
CA ILE A 434 10.29 -17.16 8.65
C ILE A 434 11.58 -18.00 8.71
N ALA A 435 11.58 -19.20 8.14
CA ALA A 435 12.79 -20.02 8.04
C ALA A 435 13.90 -19.35 7.20
N SER A 436 13.58 -18.29 6.47
CA SER A 436 14.48 -17.58 5.56
C SER A 436 14.77 -16.12 5.94
N LEU A 437 14.65 -15.74 7.21
CA LEU A 437 14.93 -14.37 7.66
C LEU A 437 16.44 -14.03 7.70
N PRO A 438 16.85 -12.82 7.27
CA PRO A 438 16.02 -11.78 6.66
C PRO A 438 15.57 -12.15 5.23
N LEU A 439 14.32 -11.83 4.89
CA LEU A 439 13.77 -12.11 3.57
C LEU A 439 14.57 -11.40 2.48
N ALA A 440 14.70 -12.05 1.31
CA ALA A 440 15.23 -11.40 0.12
C ALA A 440 14.46 -10.10 -0.20
N PRO A 441 15.09 -9.05 -0.73
CA PRO A 441 14.45 -7.75 -0.96
C PRO A 441 13.14 -7.81 -1.76
N ASP A 442 13.05 -8.69 -2.77
CA ASP A 442 11.82 -8.84 -3.57
C ASP A 442 10.65 -9.43 -2.77
N LYS A 443 10.95 -10.40 -1.89
CA LYS A 443 9.95 -10.97 -0.97
C LYS A 443 9.51 -9.94 0.07
N SER A 444 10.47 -9.22 0.64
CA SER A 444 10.18 -8.10 1.56
C SER A 444 9.28 -7.05 0.88
N THR A 445 9.55 -6.72 -0.38
CA THR A 445 8.73 -5.76 -1.15
C THR A 445 7.28 -6.21 -1.26
N LEU A 446 7.02 -7.47 -1.59
CA LEU A 446 5.66 -8.01 -1.69
C LEU A 446 4.94 -8.06 -0.34
N MET A 447 5.61 -8.53 0.70
CA MET A 447 5.07 -8.61 2.05
C MET A 447 4.69 -7.22 2.58
N ILE A 448 5.60 -6.25 2.45
CA ILE A 448 5.36 -4.86 2.86
C ILE A 448 4.19 -4.28 2.06
N ALA A 449 4.17 -4.46 0.73
CA ALA A 449 3.08 -3.96 -0.12
C ALA A 449 1.72 -4.53 0.30
N ALA A 450 1.64 -5.83 0.61
CA ALA A 450 0.41 -6.46 1.09
C ALA A 450 -0.06 -5.87 2.44
N ALA A 451 0.85 -5.69 3.40
CA ALA A 451 0.51 -5.08 4.68
C ALA A 451 0.06 -3.61 4.54
N VAL A 452 0.78 -2.82 3.74
CA VAL A 452 0.42 -1.44 3.42
C VAL A 452 -0.94 -1.35 2.74
N ARG A 453 -1.28 -2.29 1.84
CA ARG A 453 -2.58 -2.34 1.16
C ARG A 453 -3.73 -2.55 2.13
N VAL A 454 -3.60 -3.45 3.11
CA VAL A 454 -4.61 -3.62 4.16
C VAL A 454 -4.83 -2.31 4.90
N LYS A 455 -3.74 -1.65 5.30
CA LYS A 455 -3.82 -0.37 6.01
C LYS A 455 -4.40 0.75 5.15
N ALA A 456 -3.98 0.88 3.90
CA ALA A 456 -4.46 1.89 2.95
C ALA A 456 -5.98 1.80 2.78
N ARG A 457 -6.53 0.62 2.50
CA ARG A 457 -7.99 0.41 2.36
C ARG A 457 -8.78 0.89 3.58
N ILE A 458 -8.27 0.61 4.78
CA ILE A 458 -8.92 0.99 6.04
C ILE A 458 -8.77 2.49 6.33
N VAL A 459 -7.61 3.08 6.00
CA VAL A 459 -7.39 4.53 6.15
C VAL A 459 -8.25 5.32 5.18
N GLU A 460 -8.40 4.86 3.94
CA GLU A 460 -9.24 5.51 2.93
C GLU A 460 -10.73 5.44 3.28
N SER A 461 -11.19 4.33 3.87
CA SER A 461 -12.60 4.21 4.30
C SER A 461 -12.92 5.03 5.56
N ASP A 462 -11.94 5.29 6.43
CA ASP A 462 -12.13 6.08 7.66
C ASP A 462 -10.88 6.94 8.02
N PRO A 463 -10.63 8.04 7.29
CA PRO A 463 -9.41 8.85 7.43
C PRO A 463 -9.23 9.49 8.80
N PHE A 464 -10.31 9.73 9.54
CA PHE A 464 -10.31 10.44 10.82
C PHE A 464 -10.63 9.56 12.04
N GLU A 465 -10.64 8.23 11.87
CA GLU A 465 -10.83 7.25 12.96
C GLU A 465 -12.16 7.40 13.73
N THR A 466 -13.26 7.44 12.97
CA THR A 466 -14.62 7.53 13.49
C THR A 466 -15.38 6.20 13.44
N GLY A 467 -14.88 5.20 12.71
CA GLY A 467 -15.51 3.91 12.44
C GLY A 467 -14.51 2.78 12.28
N ASP A 468 -14.35 2.27 11.06
CA ASP A 468 -13.63 1.03 10.74
C ASP A 468 -12.12 1.11 10.93
N ARG A 469 -11.52 2.31 11.01
CA ARG A 469 -10.09 2.45 11.31
C ARG A 469 -9.72 1.90 12.68
N ALA A 470 -10.71 1.74 13.57
CA ALA A 470 -10.54 1.01 14.82
C ALA A 470 -10.04 -0.43 14.61
N TRP A 471 -10.30 -1.09 13.48
CA TRP A 471 -9.82 -2.45 13.18
C TRP A 471 -8.30 -2.59 13.23
N LEU A 472 -7.56 -1.52 12.91
CA LEU A 472 -6.10 -1.49 13.01
C LEU A 472 -5.59 -1.66 14.45
N ASN A 473 -6.46 -1.48 15.45
CA ASN A 473 -6.15 -1.68 16.87
C ASN A 473 -6.34 -3.14 17.32
N LEU A 474 -6.45 -4.12 16.40
CA LEU A 474 -6.40 -5.53 16.75
C LEU A 474 -5.14 -5.83 17.58
N GLY A 475 -5.35 -6.48 18.73
CA GLY A 475 -4.30 -6.75 19.71
C GLY A 475 -3.84 -5.54 20.54
N HIS A 476 -4.09 -4.29 20.12
CA HIS A 476 -3.55 -3.10 20.78
C HIS A 476 -4.19 -2.81 22.13
N THR A 477 -5.47 -3.15 22.35
CA THR A 477 -6.12 -2.97 23.66
C THR A 477 -5.38 -3.75 24.77
N PHE A 478 -5.00 -5.00 24.47
CA PHE A 478 -4.23 -5.84 25.39
C PHE A 478 -2.74 -5.49 25.35
N GLY A 479 -2.18 -5.30 24.16
CA GLY A 479 -0.76 -4.99 23.98
C GLY A 479 -0.33 -3.71 24.68
N HIS A 480 -1.05 -2.60 24.50
CA HIS A 480 -0.74 -1.35 25.19
C HIS A 480 -0.87 -1.48 26.72
N ALA A 481 -1.79 -2.31 27.21
CA ALA A 481 -1.88 -2.60 28.64
C ALA A 481 -0.64 -3.34 29.15
N LEU A 482 -0.12 -4.31 28.38
CA LEU A 482 1.11 -5.04 28.70
C LEU A 482 2.36 -4.15 28.60
N GLU A 483 2.45 -3.29 27.60
CA GLU A 483 3.52 -2.29 27.49
C GLU A 483 3.53 -1.37 28.74
N LEU A 484 2.36 -0.89 29.15
CA LEU A 484 2.24 0.00 30.30
C LEU A 484 2.70 -0.67 31.61
N ILE A 485 2.19 -1.87 31.91
CA ILE A 485 2.52 -2.56 33.18
C ILE A 485 3.96 -3.10 33.21
N SER A 486 4.53 -3.39 32.04
CA SER A 486 5.95 -3.77 31.92
C SER A 486 6.88 -2.56 31.97
N SER A 487 6.37 -1.34 32.16
CA SER A 487 7.16 -0.10 32.07
C SER A 487 7.95 -0.02 30.75
N TYR A 488 7.33 -0.48 29.66
CA TYR A 488 7.88 -0.50 28.30
C TYR A 488 9.15 -1.35 28.12
N THR A 489 9.37 -2.35 28.99
CA THR A 489 10.44 -3.35 28.76
C THR A 489 10.05 -4.36 27.68
N LEU A 490 8.75 -4.61 27.48
CA LEU A 490 8.26 -5.33 26.30
C LEU A 490 8.35 -4.43 25.07
N ARG A 491 8.92 -4.96 23.97
CA ARG A 491 8.86 -4.28 22.69
C ARG A 491 7.42 -4.24 22.19
N HIS A 492 7.11 -3.23 21.38
CA HIS A 492 5.77 -3.06 20.82
C HIS A 492 5.24 -4.34 20.15
N GLY A 493 5.99 -4.93 19.19
CA GLY A 493 5.53 -6.13 18.50
C GLY A 493 5.41 -7.38 19.39
N GLU A 494 6.19 -7.48 20.46
CA GLU A 494 6.05 -8.54 21.46
C GLU A 494 4.70 -8.40 22.20
N ALA A 495 4.36 -7.18 22.62
CA ALA A 495 3.10 -6.87 23.27
C ALA A 495 1.89 -7.02 22.32
N ILE A 496 2.00 -6.57 21.07
CA ILE A 496 0.93 -6.73 20.06
C ILE A 496 0.73 -8.22 19.71
N GLY A 497 1.81 -9.01 19.60
CA GLY A 497 1.72 -10.46 19.41
C GLY A 497 0.91 -11.15 20.52
N LEU A 498 1.25 -10.88 21.79
CA LEU A 498 0.48 -11.34 22.95
C LEU A 498 -0.96 -10.84 22.92
N GLY A 499 -1.16 -9.57 22.55
CA GLY A 499 -2.46 -8.96 22.47
C GLY A 499 -3.37 -9.56 21.40
N MET A 500 -2.83 -9.96 20.24
CA MET A 500 -3.58 -10.67 19.21
C MET A 500 -4.05 -12.04 19.69
N ILE A 501 -3.21 -12.76 20.44
CA ILE A 501 -3.58 -14.04 21.06
C ILE A 501 -4.73 -13.80 22.05
N ALA A 502 -4.58 -12.85 22.99
CA ALA A 502 -5.64 -12.54 23.95
C ALA A 502 -6.95 -12.08 23.28
N ALA A 503 -6.88 -11.34 22.17
CA ALA A 503 -8.06 -10.97 21.39
C ALA A 503 -8.73 -12.18 20.72
N ALA A 504 -7.96 -13.15 20.22
CA ALA A 504 -8.51 -14.38 19.67
C ALA A 504 -9.15 -15.26 20.77
N GLU A 505 -8.49 -15.41 21.92
CA GLU A 505 -9.04 -16.13 23.09
C GLU A 505 -10.37 -15.50 23.54
N LEU A 506 -10.43 -14.17 23.63
CA LEU A 506 -11.67 -13.46 23.96
C LEU A 506 -12.75 -13.67 22.89
N SER A 507 -12.38 -13.67 21.61
CA SER A 507 -13.31 -13.96 20.52
C SER A 507 -13.93 -15.35 20.64
N ALA A 508 -13.12 -16.37 20.94
CA ALA A 508 -13.60 -17.74 21.15
C ALA A 508 -14.51 -17.84 22.38
N ALA A 509 -14.13 -17.21 23.50
CA ALA A 509 -14.93 -17.20 24.73
C ALA A 509 -16.32 -16.55 24.53
N LEU A 510 -16.44 -15.60 23.60
CA LEU A 510 -17.70 -14.95 23.23
C LEU A 510 -18.46 -15.67 22.11
N GLY A 511 -18.00 -16.84 21.66
CA GLY A 511 -18.59 -17.57 20.52
C GLY A 511 -18.51 -16.80 19.21
N CYS A 512 -17.55 -15.88 19.09
CA CYS A 512 -17.41 -15.03 17.91
C CYS A 512 -16.57 -15.67 16.81
N CYS A 513 -15.70 -16.61 17.12
CA CYS A 513 -14.88 -17.34 16.14
C CYS A 513 -14.89 -18.85 16.40
N ALA A 514 -14.28 -19.62 15.50
CA ALA A 514 -14.02 -21.03 15.71
C ALA A 514 -13.05 -21.26 16.88
N ALA A 515 -13.20 -22.39 17.57
CA ALA A 515 -12.44 -22.69 18.80
C ALA A 515 -10.94 -22.96 18.56
N ASP A 516 -10.55 -23.25 17.32
CA ASP A 516 -9.17 -23.49 16.89
C ASP A 516 -8.41 -22.20 16.49
N LEU A 517 -9.12 -21.11 16.19
CA LEU A 517 -8.51 -19.84 15.78
C LEU A 517 -7.49 -19.29 16.79
N PRO A 518 -7.73 -19.28 18.12
CA PRO A 518 -6.75 -18.80 19.08
C PRO A 518 -5.42 -19.56 19.03
N GLN A 519 -5.48 -20.88 18.85
CA GLN A 519 -4.28 -21.71 18.71
C GLN A 519 -3.55 -21.39 17.40
N GLY A 520 -4.27 -21.24 16.28
CA GLY A 520 -3.66 -20.85 15.01
C GLY A 520 -2.95 -19.48 15.08
N VAL A 521 -3.53 -18.50 15.76
CA VAL A 521 -2.89 -17.19 15.98
C VAL A 521 -1.67 -17.33 16.89
N ARG A 522 -1.76 -18.13 17.96
CA ARG A 522 -0.64 -18.41 18.86
C ARG A 522 0.53 -19.06 18.15
N ASP A 523 0.27 -20.06 17.31
CA ASP A 523 1.28 -20.75 16.52
C ASP A 523 1.96 -19.80 15.53
N ALA A 524 1.17 -18.93 14.87
CA ALA A 524 1.71 -17.93 13.96
C ALA A 524 2.61 -16.92 14.68
N VAL A 525 2.21 -16.39 15.84
CA VAL A 525 3.04 -15.51 16.66
C VAL A 525 4.33 -16.21 17.11
N GLY A 526 4.22 -17.45 17.59
CA GLY A 526 5.38 -18.24 18.04
C GLY A 526 6.37 -18.51 16.93
N ARG A 527 5.90 -18.81 15.70
CA ARG A 527 6.75 -19.00 14.54
C ARG A 527 7.59 -17.76 14.24
N LEU A 528 7.07 -16.55 14.43
CA LEU A 528 7.82 -15.29 14.24
C LEU A 528 8.95 -15.09 15.27
N GLY A 529 9.08 -15.99 16.25
CA GLY A 529 10.02 -15.85 17.37
C GLY A 529 9.58 -14.78 18.37
N LEU A 530 8.29 -14.47 18.41
CA LEU A 530 7.67 -13.55 19.37
C LEU A 530 7.13 -14.33 20.58
N PRO A 531 7.06 -13.71 21.77
CA PRO A 531 6.52 -14.37 22.94
C PRO A 531 5.03 -14.68 22.76
N VAL A 532 4.66 -15.91 23.07
CA VAL A 532 3.25 -16.36 23.11
C VAL A 532 2.67 -16.37 24.53
N ARG A 533 3.53 -16.18 25.54
CA ARG A 533 3.20 -16.03 26.95
C ARG A 533 4.16 -15.07 27.63
N HIS A 534 3.70 -14.38 28.67
CA HIS A 534 4.52 -13.47 29.46
C HIS A 534 4.08 -13.45 30.94
N ALA A 535 5.01 -13.18 31.86
CA ALA A 535 4.71 -13.05 33.28
C ALA A 535 4.26 -11.61 33.57
N PHE A 536 3.08 -11.43 34.15
CA PHE A 536 2.53 -10.13 34.54
C PHE A 536 1.42 -10.30 35.57
N ASP A 537 1.00 -9.23 36.25
CA ASP A 537 -0.20 -9.26 37.11
C ASP A 537 -1.48 -9.12 36.26
N PRO A 538 -2.35 -10.14 36.18
CA PRO A 538 -3.59 -10.08 35.40
C PRO A 538 -4.56 -9.00 35.90
N THR A 539 -4.51 -8.66 37.19
CA THR A 539 -5.38 -7.61 37.78
C THR A 539 -4.95 -6.23 37.31
N ALA A 540 -3.64 -5.93 37.38
CA ALA A 540 -3.07 -4.72 36.82
C ALA A 540 -3.29 -4.62 35.30
N ALA A 541 -3.11 -5.73 34.55
CA ALA A 541 -3.35 -5.77 33.12
C ALA A 541 -4.81 -5.45 32.78
N LEU A 542 -5.77 -6.08 33.47
CA LEU A 542 -7.20 -5.80 33.30
C LEU A 542 -7.53 -4.33 33.60
N ALA A 543 -6.99 -3.78 34.69
CA ALA A 543 -7.17 -2.36 35.02
C ALA A 543 -6.57 -1.43 33.94
N ALA A 544 -5.41 -1.78 33.39
CA ALA A 544 -4.75 -1.04 32.32
C ALA A 544 -5.56 -1.07 31.02
N THR A 545 -6.19 -2.19 30.64
CA THR A 545 -7.11 -2.23 29.47
C THR A 545 -8.31 -1.29 29.63
N ALA A 546 -8.67 -0.94 30.86
CA ALA A 546 -9.77 -0.02 31.17
C ALA A 546 -9.36 1.46 31.19
N THR A 547 -8.07 1.80 31.07
CA THR A 547 -7.63 3.21 31.05
C THR A 547 -8.15 3.98 29.82
N ASP A 548 -8.48 3.28 28.74
CA ASP A 548 -9.16 3.84 27.56
C ASP A 548 -10.55 4.44 27.92
N LYS A 549 -11.20 3.94 28.99
CA LYS A 549 -12.48 4.49 29.51
C LYS A 549 -12.38 5.97 29.88
N LYS A 550 -11.22 6.43 30.39
CA LYS A 550 -11.05 7.83 30.83
C LYS A 550 -11.03 8.82 29.66
N ARG A 551 -10.74 8.35 28.43
CA ARG A 551 -10.65 9.22 27.25
C ARG A 551 -11.99 9.46 26.54
N ARG A 552 -12.98 8.56 26.67
CA ARG A 552 -14.27 8.68 25.97
C ARG A 552 -15.53 8.46 26.82
N GLY A 553 -15.40 8.17 28.13
CA GLY A 553 -16.57 7.95 29.01
C GLY A 553 -17.44 6.75 28.62
N ARG A 554 -16.89 5.79 27.86
CA ARG A 554 -17.61 4.65 27.27
C ARG A 554 -16.97 3.32 27.68
N SER A 555 -17.73 2.24 27.53
CA SER A 555 -17.23 0.86 27.67
C SER A 555 -16.04 0.60 26.72
N PRO A 556 -15.03 -0.19 27.14
CA PRO A 556 -13.88 -0.49 26.31
C PRO A 556 -14.31 -1.24 25.05
N ARG A 557 -13.73 -0.83 23.92
CA ARG A 557 -13.94 -1.44 22.60
C ARG A 557 -12.84 -2.45 22.36
N PHE A 558 -13.21 -3.67 22.00
CA PHE A 558 -12.27 -4.72 21.63
C PHE A 558 -12.42 -5.03 20.15
N VAL A 559 -11.31 -5.10 19.44
CA VAL A 559 -11.27 -5.62 18.07
C VAL A 559 -10.97 -7.11 18.17
N LEU A 560 -11.89 -7.94 17.67
CA LEU A 560 -11.85 -9.39 17.81
C LEU A 560 -11.87 -10.05 16.43
N PRO A 561 -11.02 -11.06 16.17
CA PRO A 561 -11.05 -11.78 14.90
C PRO A 561 -12.25 -12.73 14.83
N ARG A 562 -12.92 -12.78 13.67
CA ARG A 562 -14.02 -13.72 13.38
C ARG A 562 -13.48 -14.99 12.73
N ARG A 563 -12.58 -14.78 11.77
CA ARG A 563 -11.77 -15.75 11.04
C ARG A 563 -10.56 -14.99 10.48
N ILE A 564 -9.59 -15.68 9.93
CA ILE A 564 -8.46 -15.02 9.28
C ILE A 564 -8.97 -14.13 8.13
N GLY A 565 -8.54 -12.86 8.14
CA GLY A 565 -8.95 -11.85 7.17
C GLY A 565 -10.30 -11.17 7.48
N GLU A 566 -10.86 -11.37 8.67
CA GLU A 566 -12.11 -10.72 9.08
C GLU A 566 -12.13 -10.44 10.59
N VAL A 567 -12.35 -9.17 10.97
CA VAL A 567 -12.44 -8.72 12.35
C VAL A 567 -13.74 -7.97 12.61
N ARG A 568 -14.10 -7.81 13.89
CA ARG A 568 -15.22 -6.98 14.32
C ARG A 568 -14.88 -6.21 15.59
N VAL A 569 -15.59 -5.11 15.81
CA VAL A 569 -15.55 -4.41 17.10
C VAL A 569 -16.65 -4.94 18.03
N VAL A 570 -16.31 -5.16 19.29
CA VAL A 570 -17.23 -5.60 20.35
C VAL A 570 -17.11 -4.67 21.55
N GLU A 571 -18.26 -4.33 22.13
CA GLU A 571 -18.41 -3.47 23.31
C GLU A 571 -19.16 -4.22 24.42
N GLY A 572 -19.10 -3.72 25.65
CA GLY A 572 -19.87 -4.29 26.78
C GLY A 572 -19.39 -5.66 27.24
N VAL A 573 -18.12 -6.00 26.98
CA VAL A 573 -17.53 -7.29 27.37
C VAL A 573 -17.40 -7.38 28.90
N ALA A 574 -17.84 -8.49 29.47
CA ALA A 574 -17.73 -8.75 30.91
C ALA A 574 -16.26 -8.86 31.35
N ALA A 575 -15.90 -8.22 32.45
CA ALA A 575 -14.52 -8.20 32.96
C ALA A 575 -13.94 -9.61 33.21
N ALA A 576 -14.78 -10.57 33.58
CA ALA A 576 -14.39 -11.97 33.76
C ALA A 576 -13.89 -12.62 32.45
N ALA A 577 -14.52 -12.32 31.31
CA ALA A 577 -14.10 -12.84 30.02
C ALA A 577 -12.77 -12.20 29.57
N VAL A 578 -12.60 -10.90 29.80
CA VAL A 578 -11.33 -10.20 29.52
C VAL A 578 -10.20 -10.76 30.38
N ARG A 579 -10.47 -11.03 31.67
CA ARG A 579 -9.51 -11.66 32.59
C ARG A 579 -9.11 -13.05 32.12
N ALA A 580 -10.06 -13.89 31.72
CA ALA A 580 -9.77 -15.22 31.19
C ALA A 580 -8.88 -15.18 29.94
N ALA A 581 -9.12 -14.21 29.04
CA ALA A 581 -8.27 -13.99 27.86
C ALA A 581 -6.82 -13.60 28.24
N LEU A 582 -6.65 -12.72 29.24
CA LEU A 582 -5.34 -12.35 29.79
C LEU A 582 -4.64 -13.56 30.43
N GLU A 583 -5.37 -14.40 31.17
CA GLU A 583 -4.81 -15.63 31.77
C GLU A 583 -4.35 -16.63 30.71
N GLY A 584 -4.98 -16.65 29.52
CA GLY A 584 -4.56 -17.47 28.38
C GLY A 584 -3.15 -17.16 27.86
N ILE A 585 -2.62 -15.96 28.13
CA ILE A 585 -1.27 -15.54 27.73
C ILE A 585 -0.30 -15.40 28.93
N LEU A 586 -0.72 -15.79 30.14
CA LEU A 586 0.14 -15.75 31.31
C LEU A 586 1.18 -16.89 31.28
N ALA A 587 2.42 -16.59 31.67
CA ALA A 587 3.42 -17.63 31.93
C ALA A 587 2.92 -18.54 33.07
N ARG A 588 3.05 -19.87 32.90
CA ARG A 588 2.71 -20.82 33.98
C ARG A 588 3.95 -20.99 34.86
N GLU A 589 3.77 -20.91 36.18
CA GLU A 589 4.83 -21.27 37.13
C GLU A 589 5.09 -22.79 37.02
N ASP A 590 6.33 -23.10 36.63
CA ASP A 590 7.05 -24.38 36.63
C ASP A 590 6.75 -25.48 35.59
N GLY A 591 7.81 -25.86 34.84
CA GLY A 591 7.99 -27.22 34.33
C GLY A 591 8.86 -27.40 33.09
N GLU A 592 8.79 -26.54 32.09
CA GLU A 592 9.47 -26.75 30.81
C GLU A 592 10.56 -25.70 30.59
N ARG A 593 11.80 -26.13 30.84
CA ARG A 593 12.98 -25.45 30.33
C ARG A 593 12.83 -25.33 28.82
N ASN A 594 12.99 -24.11 28.33
CA ASN A 594 13.21 -23.80 26.92
C ASN A 594 14.33 -24.69 26.37
N THR A 595 13.96 -25.79 25.72
CA THR A 595 14.75 -26.37 24.64
C THR A 595 14.10 -25.94 23.35
N LEU A 596 14.64 -24.87 22.76
CA LEU A 596 14.94 -24.74 21.34
C LEU A 596 15.89 -23.55 21.16
#